data_AF-A0A8C7HEW2-F1
#
_entry.id   AF-A0A8C7HEW2-F1
#
_cell.length_a   1.000
_cell.length_b   1.000
_cell.length_c   1.000
_cell.angle_alpha   90.00
_cell.angle_beta   90.00
_cell.angle_gamma   90.00
#
_symmetry.space_group_name_H-M   'P 1'
#
loop_
_entity.id
_entity.type
_entity.pdbx_description
1 polymer ?
#
loop_
_entity_poly.entity_id
_entity_poly.type
_entity_poly.pdbx_seq_one_letter_code
_entity_poly.pdbx_strand_id
1 'polypeptide(L)'
;MNSSKRSESDWQGLVSEFLVCKRKLDSKKEALLILSKELDTCQQERDQYKLMANQLREHHQGLKKKYRELIDGDPSLPPEKRNQVNLAQLLRNARERGKQLVEEVKELNQRLAEAQGDNKLLRMTITRQRLGDEEVGARHFPAHEREDLVHQLEKAGLQMEELENSVKALTDELEDVKAERGVFSEKAERLNLELNHILGGHETRIIDVDALCMENRYLHERFNQVQEEVNLLKSNIMKYKTALERRKSFKLSGKSNSSALTGVLSARQVQELLSEEQGCSLPATPQSISDLKSLATALLETIHEKNLVIQHQRHTNRILGNRVAELERKLKTLEVSGLWSLPENKAPRH
;
A
#
# COMPACT_ATOMS: atom_id res chain seq x y z
N MET A 1 -26.54 113.93 14.36
CA MET A 1 -25.85 112.95 13.51
C MET A 1 -26.83 111.82 13.22
N ASN A 2 -27.01 111.50 11.94
CA ASN A 2 -28.15 110.81 11.35
C ASN A 2 -28.55 109.51 12.06
N SER A 3 -29.76 109.48 12.63
CA SER A 3 -30.44 108.21 12.89
C SER A 3 -30.79 107.60 11.54
N SER A 4 -29.95 106.68 11.08
CA SER A 4 -30.21 105.91 9.87
C SER A 4 -31.50 105.12 10.09
N LYS A 5 -32.64 105.65 9.60
CA LYS A 5 -33.92 104.96 9.61
C LYS A 5 -33.75 103.75 8.69
N ARG A 6 -33.47 102.59 9.28
CA ARG A 6 -33.42 101.31 8.56
C ARG A 6 -34.70 101.20 7.73
N SER A 7 -34.54 101.01 6.43
CA SER A 7 -35.65 100.88 5.53
C SER A 7 -36.37 99.56 5.81
N GLU A 8 -37.66 99.47 5.47
CA GLU A 8 -38.43 98.22 5.59
C GLU A 8 -37.76 97.06 4.82
N SER A 9 -37.04 97.40 3.74
CA SER A 9 -36.19 96.49 2.98
C SER A 9 -35.03 95.91 3.80
N ASP A 10 -34.39 96.70 4.68
CA ASP A 10 -33.29 96.21 5.53
C ASP A 10 -33.81 95.24 6.61
N TRP A 11 -35.02 95.50 7.13
CA TRP A 11 -35.68 94.60 8.07
C TRP A 11 -36.10 93.29 7.40
N GLN A 12 -36.66 93.34 6.19
CA GLN A 12 -36.96 92.15 5.40
C GLN A 12 -35.70 91.36 5.05
N GLY A 13 -34.60 92.05 4.70
CA GLY A 13 -33.28 91.45 4.50
C GLY A 13 -32.80 90.67 5.72
N LEU A 14 -32.81 91.30 6.90
CA LEU A 14 -32.38 90.65 8.15
C LEU A 14 -33.27 89.45 8.55
N VAL A 15 -34.59 89.55 8.34
CA VAL A 15 -35.51 88.42 8.55
C VAL A 15 -35.21 87.27 7.59
N SER A 16 -34.92 87.58 6.32
CA SER A 16 -34.55 86.55 5.33
C SER A 16 -33.23 85.86 5.68
N GLU A 17 -32.21 86.61 6.12
CA GLU A 17 -30.93 86.08 6.59
C GLU A 17 -31.10 85.23 7.85
N PHE A 18 -31.91 85.68 8.81
CA PHE A 18 -32.25 84.91 10.00
C PHE A 18 -32.92 83.58 9.65
N LEU A 19 -33.87 83.56 8.71
CA LEU A 19 -34.53 82.34 8.25
C LEU A 19 -33.55 81.39 7.55
N VAL A 20 -32.64 81.91 6.72
CA VAL A 20 -31.59 81.11 6.08
C VAL A 20 -30.63 80.53 7.12
N CYS A 21 -30.19 81.32 8.10
CA CYS A 21 -29.36 80.87 9.21
C CYS A 21 -30.06 79.81 10.07
N LYS A 22 -31.36 79.98 10.34
CA LYS A 22 -32.18 78.99 11.06
C LYS A 22 -32.24 77.67 10.30
N ARG A 23 -32.56 77.68 9.00
CA ARG A 23 -32.56 76.46 8.17
C ARG A 23 -31.19 75.80 8.10
N LYS A 24 -30.10 76.58 7.98
CA LYS A 24 -28.73 76.04 8.00
C LYS A 24 -28.39 75.41 9.35
N LEU A 25 -28.83 76.01 10.46
CA LEU A 25 -28.64 75.46 11.79
C LEU A 25 -29.41 74.15 11.96
N ASP A 26 -30.67 74.10 11.53
CA ASP A 26 -31.51 72.91 11.62
C ASP A 26 -30.96 71.77 10.74
N SER A 27 -30.52 72.05 9.51
CA SER A 27 -29.84 71.08 8.66
C SER A 27 -28.53 70.55 9.26
N LYS A 28 -27.74 71.40 9.93
CA LYS A 28 -26.53 70.96 10.65
C LYS A 28 -26.85 70.09 11.87
N LYS A 29 -27.93 70.39 12.60
CA LYS A 29 -28.40 69.55 13.71
C LYS A 29 -28.82 68.17 13.20
N GLU A 30 -29.55 68.11 12.09
CA GLU A 30 -29.93 66.85 11.45
C GLU A 30 -28.71 66.06 10.97
N ALA A 31 -27.73 66.72 10.32
CA ALA A 31 -26.48 66.09 9.92
C ALA A 31 -25.68 65.52 11.12
N LEU A 32 -25.64 66.25 12.25
CA LEU A 32 -25.02 65.75 13.48
C LEU A 32 -25.75 64.53 14.05
N LEU A 33 -27.09 64.49 13.97
CA LEU A 33 -27.86 63.33 14.39
C LEU A 33 -27.60 62.11 13.51
N ILE A 34 -27.46 62.30 12.19
CA ILE A 34 -27.09 61.23 11.25
C ILE A 34 -25.70 60.69 11.59
N LEU A 35 -24.70 61.58 11.72
CA LEU A 35 -23.33 61.19 12.05
C LEU A 35 -23.23 60.50 13.42
N SER A 36 -24.02 60.94 14.41
CA SER A 36 -24.08 60.27 15.72
C SER A 36 -24.61 58.83 15.58
N LYS A 37 -25.65 58.63 14.78
CA LYS A 37 -26.20 57.27 14.53
C LYS A 37 -25.21 56.40 13.79
N GLU A 38 -24.53 56.95 12.76
CA GLU A 38 -23.49 56.23 12.01
C GLU A 38 -22.30 55.85 12.90
N LEU A 39 -21.91 56.74 13.82
CA LEU A 39 -20.87 56.46 14.80
C LEU A 39 -21.28 55.31 15.75
N ASP A 40 -22.52 55.32 16.23
CA ASP A 40 -23.05 54.26 17.10
C ASP A 40 -23.07 52.91 16.36
N THR A 41 -23.48 52.89 15.09
CA THR A 41 -23.44 51.66 14.27
C THR A 41 -22.02 51.16 14.06
N CYS A 42 -21.06 52.05 13.74
CA CYS A 42 -19.65 51.68 13.59
C CYS A 42 -19.06 51.13 14.90
N GLN A 43 -19.46 51.67 16.05
CA GLN A 43 -19.03 51.15 17.36
C GLN A 43 -19.59 49.75 17.62
N GLN A 44 -20.87 49.51 17.30
CA GLN A 44 -21.49 48.19 17.42
C GLN A 44 -20.80 47.15 16.53
N GLU A 45 -20.54 47.49 15.26
CA GLU A 45 -19.83 46.61 14.33
C GLU A 45 -18.42 46.27 14.83
N ARG A 46 -17.65 47.26 15.28
CA ARG A 46 -16.33 47.04 15.89
C ARG A 46 -16.39 46.06 17.07
N ASP A 47 -17.38 46.25 17.96
CA ASP A 47 -17.51 45.42 19.15
C ASP A 47 -17.93 43.98 18.80
N GLN A 48 -18.77 43.80 17.78
CA GLN A 48 -19.09 42.49 17.22
C GLN A 48 -17.86 41.80 16.63
N TYR A 49 -17.06 42.49 15.81
CA TYR A 49 -15.83 41.92 15.25
C TYR A 49 -14.82 41.54 16.33
N LYS A 50 -14.70 42.35 17.39
CA LYS A 50 -13.83 42.06 18.54
C LYS A 50 -14.29 40.79 19.28
N LEU A 51 -15.60 40.62 19.46
CA LEU A 51 -16.16 39.41 20.08
C LEU A 51 -15.88 38.17 19.21
N MET A 52 -16.13 38.25 17.90
CA MET A 52 -15.89 37.15 16.97
C MET A 52 -14.39 36.75 16.94
N ALA A 53 -13.49 37.73 16.95
CA ALA A 53 -12.04 37.49 17.02
C ALA A 53 -11.63 36.79 18.33
N ASN A 54 -12.24 37.17 19.46
CA ASN A 54 -11.99 36.51 20.75
C ASN A 54 -12.51 35.07 20.76
N GLN A 55 -13.73 34.83 20.26
CA GLN A 55 -14.29 33.48 20.14
C GLN A 55 -13.42 32.58 19.25
N LEU A 56 -12.94 33.09 18.11
CA LEU A 56 -12.04 32.35 17.23
C LEU A 56 -10.71 32.03 17.91
N ARG A 57 -10.17 32.97 18.69
CA ARG A 57 -8.94 32.79 19.46
C ARG A 57 -9.10 31.72 20.55
N GLU A 58 -10.19 31.75 21.30
CA GLU A 58 -10.51 30.74 22.31
C GLU A 58 -10.68 29.35 21.69
N HIS A 59 -11.42 29.26 20.58
CA HIS A 59 -11.58 28.00 19.85
C HIS A 59 -10.23 27.44 19.37
N HIS A 60 -9.37 28.29 18.81
CA HIS A 60 -8.03 27.89 18.37
C HIS A 60 -7.15 27.43 19.55
N GLN A 61 -7.18 28.12 20.68
CA GLN A 61 -6.47 27.71 21.89
C GLN A 61 -7.01 26.38 22.44
N GLY A 62 -8.32 26.18 22.44
CA GLY A 62 -8.97 24.93 22.82
C GLY A 62 -8.57 23.75 21.93
N LEU A 63 -8.55 23.95 20.61
CA LEU A 63 -8.04 22.94 19.67
C LEU A 63 -6.57 22.64 19.93
N LYS A 64 -5.73 23.68 20.06
CA LYS A 64 -4.29 23.53 20.31
C LYS A 64 -4.01 22.74 21.59
N LYS A 65 -4.82 22.96 22.64
CA LYS A 65 -4.75 22.19 23.90
C LYS A 65 -5.15 20.73 23.69
N LYS A 66 -6.26 20.46 22.99
CA LYS A 66 -6.69 19.09 22.66
C LYS A 66 -5.66 18.33 21.82
N TYR A 67 -5.08 18.97 20.80
CA TYR A 67 -4.01 18.38 19.99
C TYR A 67 -2.76 18.08 20.81
N ARG A 68 -2.39 18.97 21.73
CA ARG A 68 -1.27 18.73 22.65
C ARG A 68 -1.55 17.55 23.58
N GLU A 69 -2.75 17.43 24.15
CA GLU A 69 -3.12 16.29 25.00
C GLU A 69 -3.15 14.95 24.23
N LEU A 70 -3.49 14.97 22.94
CA LEU A 70 -3.49 13.78 22.07
C LEU A 70 -2.09 13.30 21.69
N ILE A 71 -1.17 14.23 21.40
CA ILE A 71 0.22 13.92 21.01
C ILE A 71 1.06 13.64 22.26
N ASP A 72 0.88 14.49 23.27
CA ASP A 72 1.65 14.51 24.49
C ASP A 72 0.78 14.08 25.69
N GLY A 73 0.20 12.87 25.74
CA GLY A 73 -0.52 12.33 26.92
C GLY A 73 0.18 12.46 28.32
N ASP A 74 -0.24 11.77 29.38
CA ASP A 74 0.34 12.01 30.73
C ASP A 74 1.90 11.96 30.78
N PRO A 75 2.59 13.08 31.16
CA PRO A 75 4.06 13.15 31.19
C PRO A 75 4.73 12.20 32.19
N SER A 76 3.96 11.60 33.10
CA SER A 76 4.45 10.67 34.11
C SER A 76 4.70 9.24 33.58
N LEU A 77 4.28 8.93 32.35
CA LEU A 77 4.34 7.59 31.77
C LEU A 77 5.34 7.48 30.60
N PRO A 78 6.06 6.35 30.47
CA PRO A 78 6.95 6.08 29.34
C PRO A 78 6.21 6.16 27.98
N PRO A 79 6.89 6.60 26.90
CA PRO A 79 6.26 6.90 25.60
C PRO A 79 5.48 5.71 25.00
N GLU A 80 5.94 4.49 25.21
CA GLU A 80 5.29 3.27 24.72
C GLU A 80 3.94 3.00 25.42
N LYS A 81 3.85 3.24 26.73
CA LYS A 81 2.61 3.07 27.51
C LYS A 81 1.61 4.20 27.24
N ARG A 82 2.10 5.42 27.01
CA ARG A 82 1.30 6.61 26.65
C ARG A 82 0.53 6.40 25.35
N ASN A 83 1.20 5.87 24.32
CA ASN A 83 0.58 5.59 23.02
C ASN A 83 -0.51 4.51 23.11
N GLN A 84 -0.30 3.48 23.93
CA GLN A 84 -1.29 2.43 24.17
C GLN A 84 -2.53 2.96 24.91
N VAL A 85 -2.35 3.81 25.92
CA VAL A 85 -3.47 4.43 26.66
C VAL A 85 -4.27 5.39 25.76
N ASN A 86 -3.58 6.22 24.98
CA ASN A 86 -4.21 7.14 24.03
C ASN A 86 -5.01 6.41 22.95
N LEU A 87 -4.45 5.32 22.39
CA LEU A 87 -5.16 4.46 21.43
C LEU A 87 -6.39 3.81 22.06
N ALA A 88 -6.26 3.27 23.28
CA ALA A 88 -7.38 2.65 23.98
C ALA A 88 -8.51 3.64 24.28
N GLN A 89 -8.19 4.91 24.58
CA GLN A 89 -9.17 5.96 24.79
C GLN A 89 -9.81 6.43 23.48
N LEU A 90 -9.05 6.56 22.39
CA LEU A 90 -9.58 6.83 21.05
C LEU A 90 -10.55 5.74 20.58
N LEU A 91 -10.20 4.47 20.80
CA LEU A 91 -11.05 3.32 20.47
C LEU A 91 -12.34 3.31 21.30
N ARG A 92 -12.27 3.64 22.60
CA ARG A 92 -13.47 3.79 23.45
C ARG A 92 -14.38 4.91 22.95
N ASN A 93 -13.81 6.09 22.72
CA ASN A 93 -14.56 7.24 22.20
C ASN A 93 -15.16 6.98 20.81
N ALA A 94 -14.48 6.20 19.96
CA ALA A 94 -15.01 5.78 18.66
C ALA A 94 -16.18 4.79 18.80
N ARG A 95 -16.07 3.83 19.73
CA ARG A 95 -17.17 2.90 20.04
C ARG A 95 -18.38 3.61 20.64
N GLU A 96 -18.18 4.56 21.53
CA GLU A 96 -19.26 5.36 22.12
C GLU A 96 -19.97 6.22 21.08
N ARG A 97 -19.22 6.91 20.20
CA ARG A 97 -19.81 7.61 19.05
C ARG A 97 -20.59 6.67 18.13
N GLY A 98 -20.08 5.46 17.89
CA GLY A 98 -20.81 4.44 17.15
C GLY A 98 -22.15 4.08 17.80
N LYS A 99 -22.20 3.94 19.13
CA LYS A 99 -23.45 3.69 19.86
C LYS A 99 -24.43 4.85 19.75
N GLN A 100 -23.96 6.08 19.94
CA GLN A 100 -24.80 7.29 19.81
C GLN A 100 -25.41 7.40 18.41
N LEU A 101 -24.61 7.19 17.36
CA LEU A 101 -25.12 7.20 15.99
C LEU A 101 -26.17 6.11 15.73
N VAL A 102 -26.00 4.92 16.32
CA VAL A 102 -27.00 3.84 16.21
C VAL A 102 -28.31 4.24 16.91
N GLU A 103 -28.24 4.91 18.06
CA GLU A 103 -29.41 5.42 18.77
C GLU A 103 -30.10 6.54 17.97
N GLU A 104 -29.35 7.49 17.42
CA GLU A 104 -29.87 8.55 16.55
C GLU A 104 -30.56 7.99 15.30
N VAL A 105 -29.97 6.98 14.65
CA VAL A 105 -30.59 6.31 13.50
C VAL A 105 -31.92 5.64 13.89
N LYS A 106 -31.99 5.00 15.06
CA LYS A 106 -33.24 4.41 15.57
C LYS A 106 -34.30 5.49 15.81
N GLU A 107 -33.93 6.59 16.46
CA GLU A 107 -34.84 7.71 16.72
C GLU A 107 -35.35 8.36 15.42
N LEU A 108 -34.47 8.58 14.45
CA LEU A 108 -34.83 9.12 13.14
C LEU A 108 -35.77 8.19 12.37
N ASN A 109 -35.53 6.87 12.40
CA ASN A 109 -36.42 5.90 11.78
C ASN A 109 -37.80 5.88 12.44
N GLN A 110 -37.86 6.00 13.77
CA GLN A 110 -39.13 6.11 14.49
C GLN A 110 -39.88 7.39 14.10
N ARG A 111 -39.22 8.55 14.10
CA ARG A 111 -39.82 9.82 13.68
C ARG A 111 -40.32 9.78 12.23
N LEU A 112 -39.58 9.11 11.34
CA LEU A 112 -40.01 8.92 9.96
C LEU A 112 -41.29 8.08 9.87
N ALA A 113 -41.37 6.99 10.63
CA ALA A 113 -42.57 6.14 10.66
C ALA A 113 -43.79 6.88 11.21
N GLU A 114 -43.62 7.66 12.29
CA GLU A 114 -44.66 8.51 12.86
C GLU A 114 -45.14 9.55 11.85
N ALA A 115 -44.23 10.29 11.22
CA ALA A 115 -44.56 11.29 10.20
C ALA A 115 -45.26 10.69 8.97
N GLN A 116 -44.88 9.48 8.54
CA GLN A 116 -45.57 8.76 7.46
C GLN A 116 -46.99 8.36 7.86
N GLY A 117 -47.19 7.91 9.11
CA GLY A 117 -48.51 7.62 9.68
C GLY A 117 -49.40 8.85 9.72
N ASP A 118 -48.88 9.98 10.20
CA ASP A 118 -49.58 11.26 10.23
C ASP A 118 -49.94 11.74 8.83
N ASN A 119 -49.03 11.61 7.87
CA ASN A 119 -49.29 12.00 6.48
C ASN A 119 -50.43 11.16 5.87
N LYS A 120 -50.48 9.85 6.19
CA LYS A 120 -51.57 8.96 5.76
C LYS A 120 -52.91 9.40 6.36
N LEU A 121 -52.95 9.70 7.65
CA LEU A 121 -54.14 10.20 8.34
C LEU A 121 -54.59 11.55 7.78
N LEU A 122 -53.67 12.50 7.56
CA LEU A 122 -53.97 13.80 6.96
C LEU A 122 -54.54 13.65 5.56
N ARG A 123 -53.96 12.79 4.72
CA ARG A 123 -54.51 12.48 3.38
C ARG A 123 -55.92 11.91 3.49
N MET A 124 -56.18 11.01 4.44
CA MET A 124 -57.51 10.44 4.66
C MET A 124 -58.51 11.52 5.11
N THR A 125 -58.12 12.38 6.06
CA THR A 125 -58.95 13.47 6.58
C THR A 125 -59.27 14.52 5.52
N ILE A 126 -58.27 14.95 4.72
CA ILE A 126 -58.48 15.87 3.60
C ILE A 126 -59.43 15.25 2.57
N THR A 127 -59.28 13.96 2.30
CA THR A 127 -60.17 13.23 1.37
C THR A 127 -61.60 13.20 1.90
N ARG A 128 -61.78 12.87 3.19
CA ARG A 128 -63.09 12.86 3.87
C ARG A 128 -63.77 14.22 3.89
N GLN A 129 -63.01 15.29 4.18
CA GLN A 129 -63.54 16.66 4.18
C GLN A 129 -63.95 17.16 2.79
N ARG A 130 -63.33 16.65 1.72
CA ARG A 130 -63.61 17.08 0.34
C ARG A 130 -64.74 16.29 -0.33
N LEU A 131 -64.93 15.02 0.03
CA LEU A 131 -65.83 14.09 -0.66
C LEU A 131 -67.01 13.60 0.20
N GLY A 132 -67.03 13.92 1.50
CA GLY A 132 -68.02 13.37 2.44
C GLY A 132 -67.73 11.90 2.80
N ASP A 133 -68.42 11.38 3.83
CA ASP A 133 -68.14 10.03 4.38
C ASP A 133 -68.47 8.87 3.43
N GLU A 134 -69.28 9.09 2.38
CA GLU A 134 -69.68 8.02 1.45
C GLU A 134 -68.74 7.83 0.24
N GLU A 135 -67.83 8.76 -0.04
CA GLU A 135 -66.92 8.68 -1.21
C GLU A 135 -65.43 8.71 -0.84
N VAL A 136 -65.07 8.39 0.40
CA VAL A 136 -63.66 8.25 0.82
C VAL A 136 -63.04 6.99 0.20
N GLY A 137 -62.64 7.11 -1.07
CA GLY A 137 -62.06 6.02 -1.86
C GLY A 137 -62.52 6.00 -3.32
N ALA A 138 -63.60 6.70 -3.66
CA ALA A 138 -64.15 6.75 -5.01
C ALA A 138 -63.54 7.90 -5.82
N ARG A 139 -62.21 7.88 -6.07
CA ARG A 139 -61.69 8.67 -7.18
C ARG A 139 -62.16 8.00 -8.47
N HIS A 140 -63.12 8.62 -9.16
CA HIS A 140 -63.58 8.15 -10.46
C HIS A 140 -62.51 8.50 -11.52
N PHE A 141 -61.42 7.72 -11.53
CA PHE A 141 -60.55 7.67 -12.69
C PHE A 141 -61.31 6.99 -13.84
N PRO A 142 -61.09 7.41 -15.10
CA PRO A 142 -61.54 6.63 -16.24
C PRO A 142 -61.09 5.17 -16.10
N ALA A 143 -61.97 4.21 -16.42
CA ALA A 143 -61.71 2.78 -16.20
C ALA A 143 -60.37 2.32 -16.80
N HIS A 144 -60.00 2.85 -17.96
CA HIS A 144 -58.74 2.54 -18.64
C HIS A 144 -57.49 3.02 -17.88
N GLU A 145 -57.50 4.22 -17.28
CA GLU A 145 -56.35 4.71 -16.48
C GLU A 145 -56.17 3.87 -15.20
N ARG A 146 -57.28 3.40 -14.62
CA ARG A 146 -57.26 2.50 -13.48
C ARG A 146 -56.72 1.12 -13.88
N GLU A 147 -57.18 0.59 -15.01
CA GLU A 147 -56.69 -0.68 -15.55
C GLU A 147 -55.19 -0.61 -15.86
N ASP A 148 -54.71 0.44 -16.52
CA ASP A 148 -53.28 0.63 -16.81
C ASP A 148 -52.44 0.69 -15.54
N LEU A 149 -52.91 1.40 -14.52
CA LEU A 149 -52.22 1.48 -13.23
C LEU A 149 -52.22 0.14 -12.50
N VAL A 150 -53.31 -0.63 -12.57
CA VAL A 150 -53.37 -2.00 -12.02
C VAL A 150 -52.38 -2.91 -12.73
N HIS A 151 -52.31 -2.90 -14.06
CA HIS A 151 -51.33 -3.69 -14.82
C HIS A 151 -49.89 -3.30 -14.48
N GLN A 152 -49.60 -2.01 -14.28
CA GLN A 152 -48.28 -1.56 -13.85
C GLN A 152 -47.94 -2.03 -12.44
N LEU A 153 -48.91 -2.00 -11.52
CA LEU A 153 -48.72 -2.50 -10.14
C LEU A 153 -48.55 -4.01 -10.09
N GLU A 154 -49.30 -4.76 -10.89
CA GLU A 154 -49.15 -6.22 -11.02
C GLU A 154 -47.78 -6.58 -11.60
N LYS A 155 -47.35 -5.89 -12.66
CA LYS A 155 -46.02 -6.08 -13.24
C LYS A 155 -44.90 -5.75 -12.24
N ALA A 156 -45.03 -4.64 -11.52
CA ALA A 156 -44.08 -4.27 -10.48
C ALA A 156 -44.08 -5.29 -9.33
N GLY A 157 -45.25 -5.82 -8.96
CA GLY A 157 -45.39 -6.87 -7.95
C GLY A 157 -44.68 -8.16 -8.34
N LEU A 158 -44.86 -8.61 -9.58
CA LEU A 158 -44.15 -9.78 -10.12
C LEU A 158 -42.64 -9.58 -10.14
N GLN A 159 -42.17 -8.38 -10.54
CA GLN A 159 -40.74 -8.05 -10.51
C GLN A 159 -40.19 -8.03 -9.08
N MET A 160 -40.96 -7.54 -8.11
CA MET A 160 -40.57 -7.54 -6.70
C MET A 160 -40.46 -8.98 -6.17
N GLU A 161 -41.43 -9.84 -6.49
CA GLU A 161 -41.42 -11.25 -6.10
C GLU A 161 -40.24 -12.01 -6.73
N GLU A 162 -39.94 -11.76 -8.01
CA GLU A 162 -38.79 -12.33 -8.70
C GLU A 162 -37.46 -11.90 -8.05
N LEU A 163 -37.32 -10.61 -7.73
CA LEU A 163 -36.14 -10.09 -7.03
C LEU A 163 -36.02 -10.65 -5.62
N GLU A 164 -37.12 -10.76 -4.87
CA GLU A 164 -37.13 -11.37 -3.53
C GLU A 164 -36.67 -12.83 -3.58
N ASN A 165 -37.14 -13.60 -4.57
CA ASN A 165 -36.73 -14.98 -4.78
C ASN A 165 -35.26 -15.08 -5.19
N SER A 166 -34.78 -14.19 -6.07
CA SER A 166 -33.37 -14.11 -6.45
C SER A 166 -32.47 -13.78 -5.26
N VAL A 167 -32.85 -12.82 -4.41
CA VAL A 167 -32.10 -12.46 -3.20
C VAL A 167 -32.02 -13.63 -2.23
N LYS A 168 -33.13 -14.38 -2.04
CA LYS A 168 -33.12 -15.61 -1.22
C LYS A 168 -32.15 -16.64 -1.77
N ALA A 169 -32.23 -16.96 -3.06
CA ALA A 169 -31.32 -17.92 -3.71
C ALA A 169 -29.85 -17.53 -3.56
N LEU A 170 -29.50 -16.26 -3.81
CA LEU A 170 -28.13 -15.76 -3.64
C LEU A 170 -27.67 -15.76 -2.17
N THR A 171 -28.59 -15.60 -1.23
CA THR A 171 -28.28 -15.66 0.20
C THR A 171 -27.95 -17.10 0.61
N ASP A 172 -28.70 -18.08 0.12
CA ASP A 172 -28.45 -19.49 0.37
C ASP A 172 -27.09 -19.92 -0.23
N GLU A 173 -26.80 -19.55 -1.49
CA GLU A 173 -25.50 -19.78 -2.12
C GLU A 173 -24.34 -19.14 -1.34
N LEU A 174 -24.55 -17.94 -0.79
CA LEU A 174 -23.54 -17.26 0.02
C LEU A 174 -23.25 -18.01 1.31
N GLU A 175 -24.26 -18.57 1.98
CA GLU A 175 -24.07 -19.36 3.20
C GLU A 175 -23.34 -20.68 2.89
N ASP A 176 -23.65 -21.35 1.78
CA ASP A 176 -22.91 -22.54 1.33
C ASP A 176 -21.42 -22.22 1.10
N VAL A 177 -21.11 -21.14 0.37
CA VAL A 177 -19.72 -20.71 0.13
C VAL A 177 -19.00 -20.34 1.43
N LYS A 178 -19.70 -19.71 2.38
CA LYS A 178 -19.12 -19.40 3.71
C LYS A 178 -18.80 -20.67 4.48
N ALA A 179 -19.68 -21.68 4.44
CA ALA A 179 -19.46 -22.97 5.08
C ALA A 179 -18.26 -23.69 4.46
N GLU A 180 -18.17 -23.76 3.14
CA GLU A 180 -17.01 -24.33 2.43
C GLU A 180 -15.71 -23.62 2.80
N ARG A 181 -15.71 -22.29 2.81
CA ARG A 181 -14.55 -21.49 3.25
C ARG A 181 -14.16 -21.83 4.69
N GLY A 182 -15.13 -22.03 5.58
CA GLY A 182 -14.90 -22.47 6.96
C GLY A 182 -14.14 -23.80 7.02
N VAL A 183 -14.62 -24.80 6.28
CA VAL A 183 -13.97 -26.12 6.18
C VAL A 183 -12.53 -26.03 5.65
N PHE A 184 -12.29 -25.19 4.63
CA PHE A 184 -10.93 -24.98 4.12
C PHE A 184 -10.03 -24.26 5.11
N SER A 185 -10.56 -23.28 5.86
CA SER A 185 -9.83 -22.58 6.92
C SER A 185 -9.39 -23.55 8.02
N GLU A 186 -10.32 -24.36 8.53
CA GLU A 186 -10.03 -25.38 9.56
C GLU A 186 -9.02 -26.42 9.06
N LYS A 187 -9.09 -26.80 7.78
CA LYS A 187 -8.10 -27.69 7.17
C LYS A 187 -6.72 -27.04 7.13
N ALA A 188 -6.64 -25.77 6.74
CA ALA A 188 -5.38 -25.03 6.69
C ALA A 188 -4.78 -24.89 8.10
N GLU A 189 -5.60 -24.57 9.11
CA GLU A 189 -5.19 -24.48 10.51
C GLU A 189 -4.65 -25.82 11.03
N ARG A 190 -5.37 -26.93 10.80
CA ARG A 190 -4.90 -28.27 11.18
C ARG A 190 -3.57 -28.63 10.52
N LEU A 191 -3.45 -28.42 9.21
CA LEU A 191 -2.20 -28.68 8.50
C LEU A 191 -1.06 -27.81 9.02
N ASN A 192 -1.34 -26.56 9.37
CA ASN A 192 -0.34 -25.66 9.94
C ASN A 192 0.10 -26.13 11.34
N LEU A 193 -0.82 -26.62 12.18
CA LEU A 193 -0.49 -27.23 13.46
C LEU A 193 0.39 -28.47 13.31
N GLU A 194 0.03 -29.39 12.41
CA GLU A 194 0.83 -30.58 12.10
C GLU A 194 2.21 -30.21 11.55
N LEU A 195 2.29 -29.22 10.65
CA LEU A 195 3.54 -28.73 10.10
C LEU A 195 4.43 -28.12 11.20
N ASN A 196 3.88 -27.30 12.09
CA ASN A 196 4.59 -26.75 13.23
C ASN A 196 5.07 -27.85 14.18
N HIS A 197 4.29 -28.91 14.37
CA HIS A 197 4.68 -30.07 15.16
C HIS A 197 5.87 -30.82 14.53
N ILE A 198 5.79 -31.12 13.23
CA ILE A 198 6.86 -31.81 12.46
C ILE A 198 8.15 -31.00 12.44
N LEU A 199 8.05 -29.67 12.35
CA LEU A 199 9.20 -28.77 12.32
C LEU A 199 9.80 -28.47 13.71
N GLY A 200 9.38 -29.19 14.76
CA GLY A 200 9.96 -29.08 16.10
C GLY A 200 9.56 -27.79 16.82
N GLY A 201 8.26 -27.50 16.85
CA GLY A 201 7.67 -26.29 17.41
C GLY A 201 8.12 -25.95 18.83
N HIS A 202 9.09 -25.05 18.95
CA HIS A 202 9.15 -24.16 20.09
C HIS A 202 8.03 -23.12 19.93
N GLU A 203 7.14 -23.03 20.92
CA GLU A 203 5.95 -22.16 20.98
C GLU A 203 6.23 -20.64 20.78
N THR A 204 7.50 -20.25 20.62
CA THR A 204 7.94 -18.86 20.50
C THR A 204 8.55 -18.50 19.14
N ARG A 205 8.72 -19.45 18.21
CA ARG A 205 9.38 -19.19 16.93
C ARG A 205 8.39 -19.30 15.78
N ILE A 206 7.90 -18.14 15.33
CA ILE A 206 7.19 -18.03 14.05
C ILE A 206 8.14 -18.53 12.96
N ILE A 207 7.75 -19.61 12.28
CA ILE A 207 8.51 -20.17 11.18
C ILE A 207 8.32 -19.24 9.98
N ASP A 208 9.40 -18.60 9.56
CA ASP A 208 9.43 -17.79 8.34
C ASP A 208 9.42 -18.73 7.12
N VAL A 209 8.21 -18.96 6.59
CA VAL A 209 7.99 -19.81 5.41
C VAL A 209 8.76 -19.29 4.20
N ASP A 210 8.92 -17.97 4.07
CA ASP A 210 9.69 -17.39 2.98
C ASP A 210 11.18 -17.72 3.12
N ALA A 211 11.71 -17.70 4.35
CA ALA A 211 13.08 -18.14 4.64
C ALA A 211 13.30 -19.62 4.27
N LEU A 212 12.38 -20.51 4.63
CA LEU A 212 12.46 -21.92 4.28
C LEU A 212 12.33 -22.15 2.76
N CYS A 213 11.42 -21.45 2.08
CA CYS A 213 11.28 -21.50 0.62
C CYS A 213 12.54 -20.99 -0.10
N MET A 214 13.24 -20.01 0.47
CA MET A 214 14.52 -19.53 -0.07
C MET A 214 15.64 -20.55 0.14
N GLU A 215 15.73 -21.14 1.34
CA GLU A 215 16.73 -22.19 1.61
C GLU A 215 16.51 -23.40 0.71
N ASN A 216 15.26 -23.83 0.53
CA ASN A 216 14.91 -24.95 -0.34
C ASN A 216 15.35 -24.67 -1.79
N ARG A 217 15.07 -23.46 -2.32
CA ARG A 217 15.54 -23.04 -3.65
C ARG A 217 17.06 -23.08 -3.77
N TYR A 218 17.79 -22.53 -2.79
CA TYR A 218 19.24 -22.54 -2.78
C TYR A 218 19.82 -23.96 -2.75
N LEU A 219 19.26 -24.84 -1.92
CA LEU A 219 19.67 -26.24 -1.84
C LEU A 219 19.42 -26.99 -3.14
N HIS A 220 18.30 -26.71 -3.82
CA HIS A 220 18.01 -27.28 -5.15
C HIS A 220 19.04 -26.83 -6.20
N GLU A 221 19.37 -25.54 -6.23
CA GLU A 221 20.41 -25.01 -7.12
C GLU A 221 21.78 -25.62 -6.83
N ARG A 222 22.15 -25.78 -5.55
CA ARG A 222 23.37 -26.45 -5.12
C ARG A 222 23.42 -27.91 -5.55
N PHE A 223 22.31 -28.64 -5.38
CA PHE A 223 22.21 -30.03 -5.79
C PHE A 223 22.42 -30.17 -7.30
N ASN A 224 21.77 -29.31 -8.10
CA ASN A 224 21.94 -29.31 -9.55
C ASN A 224 23.38 -29.03 -9.99
N GLN A 225 24.07 -28.07 -9.35
CA GLN A 225 25.49 -27.80 -9.62
C GLN A 225 26.36 -29.03 -9.37
N VAL A 226 26.20 -29.68 -8.21
CA VAL A 226 26.97 -30.90 -7.88
C VAL A 226 26.64 -32.02 -8.86
N GLN A 227 25.39 -32.13 -9.30
CA GLN A 227 24.98 -33.12 -10.29
C GLN A 227 25.66 -32.88 -11.66
N GLU A 228 25.79 -31.62 -12.08
CA GLU A 228 26.53 -31.24 -13.27
C GLU A 228 28.03 -31.53 -13.16
N GLU A 229 28.65 -31.22 -12.01
CA GLU A 229 30.06 -31.53 -11.73
C GLU A 229 30.33 -33.04 -11.79
N VAL A 230 29.44 -33.85 -11.19
CA VAL A 230 29.52 -35.32 -11.26
C VAL A 230 29.42 -35.80 -12.71
N ASN A 231 28.52 -35.22 -13.51
CA ASN A 231 28.36 -35.59 -14.91
C ASN A 231 29.60 -35.23 -15.75
N LEU A 232 30.20 -34.06 -15.51
CA LEU A 232 31.45 -33.65 -16.11
C LEU A 232 32.60 -34.59 -15.75
N LEU A 233 32.74 -34.94 -14.47
CA LEU A 233 33.75 -35.89 -14.01
C LEU A 233 33.56 -37.28 -14.63
N LYS A 234 32.32 -37.78 -14.71
CA LYS A 234 32.01 -39.05 -15.39
C LYS A 234 32.43 -39.02 -16.87
N SER A 235 32.14 -37.92 -17.57
CA SER A 235 32.57 -37.72 -18.97
C SER A 235 34.09 -37.72 -19.10
N ASN A 236 34.80 -37.01 -18.22
CA ASN A 236 36.26 -36.95 -18.22
C ASN A 236 36.89 -38.33 -17.91
N ILE A 237 36.36 -39.07 -16.95
CA ILE A 237 36.79 -40.45 -16.66
C ILE A 237 36.60 -41.33 -17.90
N MET A 238 35.47 -41.21 -18.59
CA MET A 238 35.20 -41.98 -19.81
C MET A 238 36.19 -41.63 -20.94
N LYS A 239 36.53 -40.34 -21.11
CA LYS A 239 37.56 -39.90 -22.06
C LYS A 239 38.93 -40.50 -21.72
N TYR A 240 39.35 -40.41 -20.46
CA TYR A 240 40.64 -40.96 -20.01
C TYR A 240 40.69 -42.49 -20.13
N LYS A 241 39.60 -43.19 -19.80
CA LYS A 241 39.48 -44.64 -20.01
C LYS A 241 39.64 -44.99 -21.49
N THR A 242 38.96 -44.27 -22.38
CA THR A 242 39.05 -44.48 -23.84
C THR A 242 40.47 -44.23 -24.36
N ALA A 243 41.13 -43.16 -23.90
CA ALA A 243 42.51 -42.86 -24.26
C ALA A 243 43.49 -43.93 -23.74
N LEU A 244 43.24 -44.49 -22.55
CA LEU A 244 44.05 -45.56 -21.97
C LEU A 244 43.86 -46.88 -22.74
N GLU A 245 42.64 -47.24 -23.10
CA GLU A 245 42.35 -48.45 -23.90
C GLU A 245 42.97 -48.36 -25.30
N ARG A 246 42.94 -47.19 -25.96
CA ARG A 246 43.67 -46.95 -27.22
C ARG A 246 45.17 -47.18 -27.07
N ARG A 247 45.76 -46.86 -25.91
CA ARG A 247 47.17 -47.15 -25.60
C ARG A 247 47.43 -48.65 -25.41
N LYS A 248 46.47 -49.39 -24.86
CA LYS A 248 46.55 -50.84 -24.64
C LYS A 248 46.40 -51.61 -25.95
N SER A 249 45.51 -51.19 -26.85
CA SER A 249 45.38 -51.77 -28.20
C SER A 249 46.63 -51.55 -29.06
N PHE A 250 47.32 -50.42 -28.89
CA PHE A 250 48.62 -50.17 -29.55
C PHE A 250 49.74 -51.12 -29.10
N LYS A 251 49.71 -51.62 -27.85
CA LYS A 251 50.72 -52.57 -27.36
C LYS A 251 50.51 -54.03 -27.81
N LEU A 252 49.30 -54.37 -28.26
CA LEU A 252 48.95 -55.72 -28.73
C LEU A 252 49.14 -55.89 -30.24
N SER A 253 49.25 -54.79 -30.99
CA SER A 253 49.57 -54.78 -32.42
C SER A 253 51.06 -54.51 -32.62
N GLY A 254 51.86 -55.58 -32.62
CA GLY A 254 53.13 -55.72 -33.36
C GLY A 254 54.11 -54.53 -33.43
N LYS A 255 55.18 -54.62 -32.61
CA LYS A 255 56.59 -54.27 -32.90
C LYS A 255 56.82 -53.14 -33.93
N SER A 256 57.05 -51.93 -33.45
CA SER A 256 57.86 -50.92 -34.14
C SER A 256 58.53 -50.01 -33.12
N ASN A 257 59.86 -50.02 -33.14
CA ASN A 257 60.72 -49.10 -32.40
C ASN A 257 60.59 -47.71 -33.05
N SER A 258 59.55 -46.97 -32.67
CA SER A 258 59.42 -45.55 -32.91
C SER A 258 58.58 -45.03 -31.75
N SER A 259 59.16 -44.18 -30.91
CA SER A 259 58.51 -43.53 -29.79
C SER A 259 57.45 -42.55 -30.32
N ALA A 260 56.32 -43.10 -30.74
CA ALA A 260 55.21 -42.32 -31.26
C ALA A 260 54.69 -41.37 -30.18
N LEU A 261 54.73 -40.07 -30.47
CA LEU A 261 54.23 -38.95 -29.66
C LEU A 261 52.69 -38.93 -29.55
N THR A 262 52.05 -40.10 -29.48
CA THR A 262 50.59 -40.29 -29.47
C THR A 262 50.00 -40.35 -28.04
N GLY A 263 50.76 -39.91 -27.03
CA GLY A 263 50.33 -39.88 -25.63
C GLY A 263 49.97 -38.47 -25.15
N VAL A 264 49.16 -38.40 -24.09
CA VAL A 264 48.91 -37.15 -23.33
C VAL A 264 50.24 -36.66 -22.79
N LEU A 265 50.84 -35.67 -23.46
CA LEU A 265 52.09 -35.04 -23.04
C LEU A 265 51.83 -34.23 -21.77
N SER A 266 52.65 -34.43 -20.73
CA SER A 266 52.56 -33.58 -19.54
C SER A 266 53.02 -32.16 -19.85
N ALA A 267 52.51 -31.18 -19.10
CA ALA A 267 52.89 -29.77 -19.29
C ALA A 267 54.42 -29.54 -19.22
N ARG A 268 55.14 -30.34 -18.43
CA ARG A 268 56.61 -30.31 -18.37
C ARG A 268 57.27 -30.85 -19.64
N GLN A 269 56.75 -31.94 -20.20
CA GLN A 269 57.28 -32.51 -21.45
C GLN A 269 57.04 -31.59 -22.64
N VAL A 270 55.90 -30.90 -22.68
CA VAL A 270 55.64 -29.87 -23.70
C VAL A 270 56.58 -28.68 -23.53
N GLN A 271 56.83 -28.27 -22.29
CA GLN A 271 57.77 -27.18 -22.00
C GLN A 271 59.20 -27.54 -22.39
N GLU A 272 59.69 -28.74 -22.02
CA GLU A 272 61.01 -29.26 -22.39
C GLU A 272 61.22 -29.29 -23.91
N LEU A 273 60.24 -29.81 -24.68
CA LEU A 273 60.27 -29.85 -26.14
C LEU A 273 60.28 -28.45 -26.80
N LEU A 274 59.68 -27.45 -26.16
CA LEU A 274 59.66 -26.07 -26.64
C LEU A 274 60.89 -25.26 -26.21
N SER A 275 61.60 -25.70 -25.16
CA SER A 275 62.76 -25.02 -24.58
C SER A 275 64.13 -25.52 -25.09
N GLU A 276 64.17 -26.56 -25.92
CA GLU A 276 65.41 -26.92 -26.63
C GLU A 276 65.77 -25.82 -27.64
N GLU A 277 66.79 -25.02 -27.30
CA GLU A 277 67.38 -23.94 -28.10
C GLU A 277 68.15 -24.43 -29.34
N GLN A 278 67.56 -25.31 -30.15
CA GLN A 278 68.02 -25.56 -31.51
C GLN A 278 67.03 -24.93 -32.51
N GLY A 279 67.54 -23.94 -33.24
CA GLY A 279 66.82 -23.23 -34.30
C GLY A 279 66.03 -24.20 -35.19
N CYS A 280 64.73 -23.90 -35.32
CA CYS A 280 63.73 -24.71 -35.98
C CYS A 280 64.14 -25.05 -37.43
N SER A 281 64.67 -26.26 -37.60
CA SER A 281 64.68 -26.98 -38.88
C SER A 281 64.44 -28.46 -38.60
N LEU A 282 63.27 -28.75 -38.01
CA LEU A 282 62.76 -30.11 -38.00
C LEU A 282 62.57 -30.52 -39.48
N PRO A 283 63.21 -31.60 -39.97
CA PRO A 283 62.99 -32.05 -41.33
C PRO A 283 61.49 -32.31 -41.50
N ALA A 284 60.91 -31.81 -42.60
CA ALA A 284 59.48 -31.96 -42.94
C ALA A 284 59.17 -33.41 -43.34
N THR A 285 59.41 -34.32 -42.41
CA THR A 285 59.02 -35.71 -42.52
C THR A 285 57.53 -35.80 -42.18
N PRO A 286 56.77 -36.70 -42.82
CA PRO A 286 55.36 -36.91 -42.49
C PRO A 286 55.15 -37.25 -40.99
N GLN A 287 56.17 -37.81 -40.34
CA GLN A 287 56.18 -38.10 -38.90
C GLN A 287 56.26 -36.82 -38.05
N SER A 288 57.21 -35.91 -38.31
CA SER A 288 57.32 -34.66 -37.54
C SER A 288 56.08 -33.77 -37.69
N ILE A 289 55.45 -33.77 -38.87
CA ILE A 289 54.17 -33.08 -39.11
C ILE A 289 53.02 -33.72 -38.31
N SER A 290 52.98 -35.06 -38.22
CA SER A 290 51.98 -35.78 -37.42
C SER A 290 52.14 -35.48 -35.93
N ASP A 291 53.38 -35.46 -35.43
CA ASP A 291 53.70 -35.19 -34.04
C ASP A 291 53.35 -33.74 -33.66
N LEU A 292 53.65 -32.78 -34.53
CA LEU A 292 53.31 -31.37 -34.33
C LEU A 292 51.78 -31.13 -34.35
N LYS A 293 51.06 -31.84 -35.24
CA LYS A 293 49.58 -31.84 -35.24
C LYS A 293 49.01 -32.41 -33.94
N SER A 294 49.58 -33.51 -33.43
CA SER A 294 49.14 -34.13 -32.18
C SER A 294 49.34 -33.20 -30.98
N LEU A 295 50.48 -32.51 -30.92
CA LEU A 295 50.79 -31.51 -29.90
C LEU A 295 49.84 -30.31 -29.97
N ALA A 296 49.57 -29.79 -31.17
CA ALA A 296 48.63 -28.70 -31.38
C ALA A 296 47.20 -29.07 -30.93
N THR A 297 46.73 -30.29 -31.22
CA THR A 297 45.44 -30.79 -30.71
C THR A 297 45.41 -30.91 -29.19
N ALA A 298 46.48 -31.43 -28.56
CA ALA A 298 46.55 -31.55 -27.10
C ALA A 298 46.55 -30.18 -26.40
N LEU A 299 47.25 -29.20 -26.98
CA LEU A 299 47.24 -27.82 -26.48
C LEU A 299 45.87 -27.15 -26.64
N LEU A 300 45.20 -27.35 -27.77
CA LEU A 300 43.82 -26.86 -28.00
C LEU A 300 42.83 -27.46 -27.01
N GLU A 301 42.89 -28.77 -26.77
CA GLU A 301 42.05 -29.46 -25.79
C GLU A 301 42.30 -28.92 -24.38
N THR A 302 43.56 -28.71 -23.99
CA THR A 302 43.93 -28.14 -22.69
C THR A 302 43.40 -26.72 -22.50
N ILE A 303 43.46 -25.89 -23.55
CA ILE A 303 42.91 -24.53 -23.53
C ILE A 303 41.38 -24.58 -23.40
N HIS A 304 40.71 -25.50 -24.10
CA HIS A 304 39.27 -25.66 -24.03
C HIS A 304 38.81 -26.10 -22.63
N GLU A 305 39.50 -27.07 -22.01
CA GLU A 305 39.23 -27.49 -20.63
C GLU A 305 39.42 -26.36 -19.62
N LYS A 306 40.52 -25.60 -19.72
CA LYS A 306 40.74 -24.43 -18.86
C LYS A 306 39.66 -23.36 -19.03
N ASN A 307 39.22 -23.11 -20.26
CA ASN A 307 38.13 -22.17 -20.54
C ASN A 307 36.81 -22.63 -19.90
N LEU A 308 36.51 -23.92 -19.96
CA LEU A 308 35.32 -24.50 -19.34
C LEU A 308 35.35 -24.34 -17.81
N VAL A 309 36.50 -24.62 -17.17
CA VAL A 309 36.68 -24.41 -15.72
C VAL A 309 36.48 -22.95 -15.34
N ILE A 310 37.02 -22.00 -16.13
CA ILE A 310 36.83 -20.57 -15.89
C ILE A 310 35.35 -20.17 -16.04
N GLN A 311 34.64 -20.72 -17.03
CA GLN A 311 33.20 -20.47 -17.20
C GLN A 311 32.38 -20.97 -16.01
N HIS A 312 32.64 -22.19 -15.53
CA HIS A 312 32.00 -22.71 -14.31
C HIS A 312 32.31 -21.82 -13.10
N GLN A 313 33.57 -21.45 -12.89
CA GLN A 313 33.95 -20.57 -11.78
C GLN A 313 33.23 -19.20 -11.84
N ARG A 314 33.10 -18.62 -13.04
CA ARG A 314 32.35 -17.36 -13.24
C ARG A 314 30.87 -17.53 -12.90
N HIS A 315 30.28 -18.65 -13.27
CA HIS A 315 28.89 -18.96 -12.93
C HIS A 315 28.71 -19.09 -11.42
N THR A 316 29.59 -19.84 -10.73
CA THR A 316 29.59 -19.97 -9.26
C THR A 316 29.75 -18.63 -8.57
N ASN A 317 30.69 -17.80 -9.01
CA ASN A 317 30.90 -16.46 -8.46
C ASN A 317 29.69 -15.55 -8.68
N ARG A 318 28.96 -15.71 -9.78
CA ARG A 318 27.72 -14.95 -10.03
C ARG A 318 26.62 -15.32 -9.04
N ILE A 319 26.45 -16.59 -8.73
CA ILE A 319 25.46 -17.07 -7.75
C ILE A 319 25.82 -16.57 -6.35
N LEU A 320 27.10 -16.68 -5.96
CA LEU A 320 27.60 -16.13 -4.69
C LEU A 320 27.39 -14.61 -4.61
N GLY A 321 27.70 -13.89 -5.69
CA GLY A 321 27.49 -12.44 -5.78
C GLY A 321 26.02 -12.05 -5.64
N ASN A 322 25.11 -12.77 -6.28
CA ASN A 322 23.67 -12.56 -6.13
C ASN A 322 23.21 -12.77 -4.68
N ARG A 323 23.75 -13.80 -4.00
CA ARG A 323 23.44 -14.06 -2.59
C ARG A 323 23.95 -12.95 -1.67
N VAL A 324 25.18 -12.48 -1.89
CA VAL A 324 25.74 -11.36 -1.13
C VAL A 324 24.90 -10.11 -1.31
N ALA A 325 24.57 -9.73 -2.55
CA ALA A 325 23.73 -8.56 -2.84
C ALA A 325 22.32 -8.68 -2.22
N GLU A 326 21.79 -9.89 -2.11
CA GLU A 326 20.52 -10.14 -1.43
C GLU A 326 20.62 -10.01 0.10
N LEU A 327 21.68 -10.54 0.71
CA LEU A 327 21.94 -10.39 2.14
C LEU A 327 22.17 -8.92 2.50
N GLU A 328 22.88 -8.16 1.67
CA GLU A 328 23.05 -6.72 1.83
C GLU A 328 21.72 -5.95 1.77
N ARG A 329 20.80 -6.34 0.86
CA ARG A 329 19.46 -5.76 0.83
C ARG A 329 18.69 -6.05 2.12
N LYS A 330 18.75 -7.28 2.62
CA LYS A 330 18.09 -7.65 3.88
C LYS A 330 18.66 -6.90 5.07
N LEU A 331 19.98 -6.74 5.15
CA LEU A 331 20.63 -5.95 6.19
C LEU A 331 20.11 -4.51 6.19
N LYS A 332 20.06 -3.87 5.02
CA LYS A 332 19.48 -2.52 4.87
C LYS A 332 18.01 -2.45 5.30
N THR A 333 17.19 -3.45 4.96
CA THR A 333 15.79 -3.49 5.39
C THR A 333 15.67 -3.64 6.91
N LEU A 334 16.52 -4.45 7.54
CA LEU A 334 16.54 -4.63 8.99
C LEU A 334 17.04 -3.37 9.73
N GLU A 335 18.00 -2.64 9.17
CA GLU A 335 18.43 -1.33 9.67
C GLU A 335 17.31 -0.29 9.61
N VAL A 336 16.60 -0.18 8.48
CA VAL A 336 15.50 0.79 8.28
C VAL A 336 14.28 0.47 9.15
N SER A 337 14.00 -0.81 9.39
CA SER A 337 12.87 -1.25 10.23
C SER A 337 13.15 -1.19 11.74
N GLY A 338 14.35 -0.76 12.16
CA GLY A 338 14.72 -0.60 13.57
C GLY A 338 14.82 -1.92 14.36
N LEU A 339 14.76 -3.07 13.66
CA LEU A 339 14.84 -4.42 14.25
C LEU A 339 16.29 -4.89 14.47
N TRP A 340 17.27 -4.07 14.08
CA TRP A 340 18.69 -4.34 14.30
C TRP A 340 19.24 -3.50 15.46
N SER A 341 19.29 -4.07 16.65
CA SER A 341 20.04 -3.53 17.80
C SER A 341 21.25 -4.43 18.08
N LEU A 342 22.47 -3.92 17.91
CA LEU A 342 23.66 -4.59 18.46
C LEU A 342 23.51 -4.67 19.98
N PRO A 343 23.79 -5.81 20.63
CA PRO A 343 23.91 -5.85 22.07
C PRO A 343 25.05 -4.90 22.48
N GLU A 344 24.74 -3.83 23.21
CA GLU A 344 25.76 -3.00 23.83
C GLU A 344 26.62 -3.89 24.72
N ASN A 345 27.90 -3.97 24.37
CA ASN A 345 28.91 -4.70 25.12
C ASN A 345 29.14 -3.97 26.45
N LYS A 346 28.28 -4.24 27.45
CA LYS A 346 28.50 -3.78 28.83
C LYS A 346 29.64 -4.60 29.42
N ALA A 347 30.86 -4.12 29.22
CA ALA A 347 32.00 -4.57 30.01
C ALA A 347 31.71 -4.31 31.50
N PRO A 348 31.82 -5.30 32.39
CA PRO A 348 31.72 -5.08 33.82
C PRO A 348 32.96 -4.29 34.27
N ARG A 349 32.75 -3.06 34.76
CA ARG A 349 33.79 -2.37 35.53
C ARG A 349 33.86 -3.03 36.90
N HIS A 350 34.98 -3.69 37.18
CA HIS A 350 35.40 -4.06 38.53
C HIS A 350 35.94 -2.84 39.27
#